data_AF-A0A4Y8VDZ9-F1
#
_entry.id   AF-A0A4Y8VDZ9-F1
#
_cell.length_a   1.000
_cell.length_b   1.000
_cell.length_c   1.000
_cell.angle_alpha   90.00
_cell.angle_beta   90.00
_cell.angle_gamma   90.00
#
_symmetry.space_group_name_H-M   'P 1'
#
loop_
_entity.id
_entity.type
_entity.pdbx_description
1 polymer ?
#
loop_
_entity_poly.entity_id
_entity_poly.type
_entity_poly.pdbx_seq_one_letter_code
_entity_poly.pdbx_strand_id
1 'polypeptide(L)' 'MKHFALCLNDKYVPYACVTIQSILMHHRKENVTFHLVTDGFTEKSTQLLYRLVGGGKI' A
#
# COMPACT_ATOMS: atom_id res chain seq x y z
N MET A 1 -0.81 4.96 16.77
CA MET A 1 -0.95 5.13 15.30
C MET A 1 0.43 5.07 14.70
N LYS A 2 0.63 4.24 13.67
CA LYS A 2 1.94 4.04 13.01
C LYS A 2 1.83 4.52 11.56
N HIS A 3 2.87 5.19 11.09
CA HIS A 3 2.96 5.69 9.72
C HIS A 3 4.12 5.05 9.01
N PHE A 4 3.89 4.60 7.78
CA PHE A 4 4.91 4.09 6.87
C PHE A 4 4.84 4.89 5.58
N ALA A 5 6.00 5.25 5.03
CA ALA A 5 6.09 5.90 3.74
C ALA A 5 6.80 4.95 2.75
N LEU A 6 6.25 4.81 1.55
CA LEU A 6 6.83 4.03 0.46
C LEU A 6 6.92 4.92 -0.78
N CYS A 7 8.05 4.88 -1.46
CA CYS A 7 8.23 5.50 -2.77
C CYS A 7 8.41 4.41 -3.81
N LEU A 8 7.57 4.39 -4.84
CA LEU A 8 7.62 3.36 -5.87
C LEU A 8 7.06 3.82 -7.21
N ASN A 9 7.49 3.16 -8.28
CA ASN A 9 6.87 3.25 -9.60
C ASN A 9 6.10 1.96 -9.93
N ASP A 10 5.46 1.92 -11.09
CA ASP A 10 4.59 0.80 -11.51
C ASP A 10 5.28 -0.58 -11.47
N LYS A 11 6.59 -0.65 -11.74
CA LYS A 11 7.34 -1.92 -11.71
C LYS A 11 7.46 -2.48 -10.29
N TYR A 12 7.36 -1.63 -9.28
CA TYR A 12 7.54 -2.01 -7.87
C TYR A 12 6.24 -2.37 -7.15
N VAL A 13 5.09 -2.17 -7.80
CA VAL A 13 3.76 -2.39 -7.22
C VAL A 13 3.60 -3.81 -6.63
N PRO A 14 4.00 -4.91 -7.30
CA PRO A 14 3.88 -6.25 -6.71
C PRO A 14 4.70 -6.43 -5.43
N TYR A 15 5.87 -5.80 -5.33
CA TYR A 15 6.73 -5.88 -4.15
C TYR A 15 6.21 -5.01 -3.01
N ALA A 16 5.64 -3.84 -3.34
CA ALA A 16 4.95 -3.00 -2.35
C ALA A 16 3.74 -3.72 -1.76
N CYS A 17 2.99 -4.47 -2.56
CA CYS A 17 1.89 -5.32 -2.07
C CYS A 17 2.34 -6.30 -0.98
N VAL A 18 3.41 -7.06 -1.23
CA VAL A 18 3.97 -8.01 -0.25
C VAL A 18 4.49 -7.28 0.99
N THR A 19 5.17 -6.14 0.81
CA THR A 19 5.71 -5.32 1.90
C THR A 19 4.60 -4.79 2.81
N ILE A 20 3.55 -4.21 2.22
CA ILE A 20 2.39 -3.68 2.93
C ILE A 20 1.69 -4.80 3.71
N GLN A 21 1.47 -5.97 3.10
CA GLN A 21 0.87 -7.11 3.81
C GLN A 21 1.72 -7.60 4.97
N SER A 22 3.04 -7.70 4.79
CA SER A 22 3.95 -8.06 5.88
C SER A 22 3.81 -7.08 7.06
N ILE A 23 3.78 -5.78 6.80
CA ILE A 23 3.60 -4.74 7.83
C ILE A 23 2.23 -4.92 8.53
N LEU A 24 1.14 -5.07 7.77
CA LEU A 24 -0.20 -5.28 8.33
C LEU A 24 -0.27 -6.55 9.20
N MET A 25 0.42 -7.64 8.81
CA MET A 25 0.44 -8.88 9.58
C MET A 25 1.16 -8.74 10.93
N HIS A 26 2.15 -7.86 11.04
CA HIS A 26 2.89 -7.62 12.29
C HIS A 26 2.24 -6.54 13.18
N HIS A 27 1.36 -5.71 12.61
CA HIS A 27 0.71 -4.60 13.31
C HIS A 27 -0.82 -4.77 13.41
N ARG A 28 -1.33 -6.01 13.47
CA ARG A 28 -2.78 -6.33 13.40
C ARG A 28 -3.69 -5.63 14.41
N LYS A 29 -3.16 -5.15 15.54
CA LYS A 29 -3.93 -4.47 16.61
C LYS A 29 -3.70 -2.95 16.62
N GLU A 30 -2.92 -2.43 15.68
CA GLU A 30 -2.56 -1.02 15.60
C GLU A 30 -3.19 -0.39 14.36
N ASN A 31 -3.61 0.87 14.47
CA ASN A 31 -3.95 1.65 13.29
C ASN A 31 -2.67 2.02 12.53
N VAL A 32 -2.56 1.52 11.31
CA VAL A 32 -1.45 1.75 10.37
C VAL A 32 -1.93 2.62 9.21
N THR A 33 -1.13 3.62 8.85
CA THR A 33 -1.37 4.47 7.67
C THR A 33 -0.16 4.38 6.74
N PHE A 34 -0.43 4.14 5.45
CA PHE A 34 0.59 4.12 4.40
C PHE A 34 0.52 5.40 3.57
N HIS A 35 1.66 6.06 3.42
CA HIS A 35 1.84 7.21 2.54
C HIS A 35 2.60 6.72 1.30
N LEU A 36 2.00 6.86 0.13
CA LEU A 36 2.61 6.40 -1.12
C LEU A 36 3.04 7.61 -1.95
N VAL A 37 4.33 7.69 -2.25
CA VAL A 37 4.88 8.61 -3.25
C VAL A 37 5.09 7.81 -4.52
N THR A 38 4.42 8.24 -5.59
CA THR A 38 4.34 7.45 -6.82
C THR A 38 4.90 8.24 -7.99
N ASP A 39 5.57 7.53 -8.91
CA ASP A 39 6.05 8.08 -10.18
C ASP A 39 5.48 7.23 -11.33
N GLY A 40 4.73 7.87 -12.23
CA GLY A 40 4.15 7.23 -13.40
C GLY A 40 3.12 6.14 -13.13
N PHE A 41 2.39 6.22 -12.00
CA PHE A 41 1.39 5.21 -11.65
C PHE A 41 0.22 5.16 -12.63
N THR A 42 -0.10 3.96 -13.09
CA THR A 42 -1.34 3.72 -13.83
C THR A 42 -2.52 3.54 -12.89
N GLU A 43 -3.72 3.79 -13.39
CA GLU A 43 -4.97 3.57 -12.63
C GLU A 43 -5.09 2.12 -12.12
N LYS A 44 -4.62 1.15 -12.91
CA LYS A 44 -4.59 -0.28 -12.54
C LYS A 44 -3.72 -0.53 -11.31
N SER A 45 -2.53 0.08 -11.23
CA SER A 45 -1.62 -0.04 -10.10
C SER A 45 -2.20 0.56 -8.82
N THR A 46 -2.80 1.75 -8.96
CA THR A 46 -3.51 2.43 -7.89
C THR A 46 -4.62 1.54 -7.33
N GLN A 47 -5.48 0.99 -8.20
CA GLN A 47 -6.55 0.08 -7.80
C GLN A 47 -6.04 -1.18 -7.09
N LEU A 48 -4.92 -1.76 -7.55
CA LEU A 48 -4.34 -2.95 -6.92
C LEU A 48 -3.89 -2.67 -5.48
N LEU A 49 -3.20 -1.53 -5.28
CA LEU A 49 -2.74 -1.13 -3.95
C LEU A 49 -3.93 -0.79 -3.03
N TYR A 50 -4.93 -0.05 -3.51
CA TYR A 50 -6.15 0.22 -2.75
C TYR A 50 -6.87 -1.05 -2.31
N ARG A 51 -7.05 -2.03 -3.21
CA ARG A 51 -7.65 -3.33 -2.87
C ARG A 51 -6.88 -4.06 -1.77
N LEU A 52 -5.55 -3.89 -1.74
CA LEU A 52 -4.68 -4.55 -0.78
C LEU A 52 -4.70 -3.92 0.62
N VAL A 53 -4.77 -2.58 0.72
CA VAL A 53 -4.94 -1.89 2.02
C VAL A 53 -6.39 -1.95 2.55
N GLY A 54 -7.37 -2.20 1.69
CA GLY A 54 -8.75 -2.46 2.07
C GLY A 54 -9.74 -2.08 0.97
N GLY A 55 -10.59 -3.01 0.56
CA GLY A 55 -11.78 -2.74 -0.29
C GLY A 55 -12.83 -1.88 0.42
N GLY A 56 -12.47 -0.65 0.79
CA GLY A 56 -13.34 0.35 1.41
C GLY A 56 -13.95 1.26 0.35
N LYS A 57 -15.27 1.18 0.23
CA LYS A 57 -16.20 1.93 -0.63
C LYS A 57 -15.75 3.34 -1.04
N ILE A 58 -15.91 3.62 -2.34
CA ILE A 58 -16.18 4.96 -2.88
C ILE A 58 -17.49 5.47 -2.28
#